data_AF-A0A3D2PD78-F1
#
_entry.id   AF-A0A3D2PD78-F1
#
_cell.length_a   1.000
_cell.length_b   1.000
_cell.length_c   1.000
_cell.angle_alpha   90.00
_cell.angle_beta   90.00
_cell.angle_gamma   90.00
#
_symmetry.space_group_name_H-M   'P 1'
#
loop_
_entity.id
_entity.type
_entity.pdbx_description
1 polymer ?
#
loop_
_entity_poly.entity_id
_entity_poly.type
_entity_poly.pdbx_seq_one_letter_code
_entity_poly.pdbx_strand_id
1 'polypeptide(L)'
;MLYTFEPTIIYFNVALYTDIFALFVFMFSLVVLVWALKNNNLLFFALSGLILGMATLVKPIFQFFPVVMIIIIISGIKNINIYKFKAITLFTGFFLLTLLPWQLRNLRVGGHFCLSTISSSHPYRTIIRYEVSRTGKSFKEVSDGIGAIIKEKMDKKGIVDGCPSKGEKIRKKIFFDFFKKYWPVYISIHIKGMCRLFLTNGSYMFYKMLGGIPTEIIPEKNTVDINYIHRFKKYITKKTMLEIILFLLFSAAG
;
A
#
# COMPACT_ATOMS: atom_id res chain seq x y z
N MET A 1 10.41 17.63 -17.66
CA MET A 1 9.44 18.17 -18.65
C MET A 1 9.28 17.29 -19.88
N LEU A 2 10.31 16.62 -20.41
CA LEU A 2 10.15 15.69 -21.55
C LEU A 2 9.38 14.39 -21.23
N TYR A 3 9.47 13.89 -20.00
CA TYR A 3 8.75 12.69 -19.53
C TYR A 3 7.21 12.86 -19.55
N THR A 4 6.71 14.09 -19.57
CA THR A 4 5.27 14.38 -19.56
C THR A 4 4.60 14.17 -20.92
N PHE A 5 5.37 14.03 -22.00
CA PHE A 5 4.86 13.90 -23.36
C PHE A 5 4.86 12.45 -23.88
N GLU A 6 5.18 11.46 -23.04
CA GLU A 6 5.17 10.07 -23.47
C GLU A 6 3.72 9.54 -23.64
N PRO A 7 3.30 9.14 -24.86
CA PRO A 7 1.90 8.77 -25.14
C PRO A 7 1.40 7.59 -24.31
N THR A 8 2.29 6.66 -23.96
CA THR A 8 1.97 5.48 -23.13
C THR A 8 1.62 5.88 -21.70
N ILE A 9 2.35 6.84 -21.14
CA ILE A 9 2.12 7.38 -19.79
C ILE A 9 0.86 8.23 -19.79
N ILE A 10 0.61 9.01 -20.84
CA ILE A 10 -0.63 9.75 -21.01
C ILE A 10 -1.81 8.78 -21.11
N TYR A 11 -1.72 7.73 -21.93
CA TYR A 11 -2.80 6.75 -22.10
C TYR A 11 -3.09 5.97 -20.81
N PHE A 12 -2.07 5.48 -20.09
CA PHE A 12 -2.28 4.76 -18.82
C PHE A 12 -2.79 5.67 -17.70
N ASN A 13 -2.36 6.92 -17.63
CA ASN A 13 -2.83 7.87 -16.62
C ASN A 13 -4.22 8.43 -16.94
N VAL A 14 -4.55 8.65 -18.22
CA VAL A 14 -5.86 9.15 -18.67
C VAL A 14 -6.92 8.05 -18.63
N ALA A 15 -6.57 6.80 -18.94
CA ALA A 15 -7.55 5.72 -19.04
C ALA A 15 -7.94 5.08 -17.69
N LEU A 16 -7.05 5.08 -16.67
CA LEU A 16 -7.21 4.15 -15.53
C LEU A 16 -6.88 4.68 -14.13
N TYR A 17 -6.30 5.87 -13.95
CA TYR A 17 -5.71 6.20 -12.66
C TYR A 17 -6.16 7.53 -12.05
N THR A 18 -6.97 7.41 -10.98
CA THR A 18 -7.20 8.47 -9.98
C THR A 18 -5.92 8.93 -9.27
N ASP A 19 -4.77 8.31 -9.57
CA ASP A 19 -3.49 8.52 -8.92
C ASP A 19 -2.91 9.90 -9.18
N ILE A 20 -2.96 10.42 -10.42
CA ILE A 20 -2.45 11.77 -10.71
C ILE A 20 -3.25 12.80 -9.92
N PHE A 21 -4.58 12.71 -9.97
CA PHE A 21 -5.43 13.67 -9.27
C PHE A 21 -5.23 13.58 -7.75
N ALA A 22 -5.18 12.36 -7.19
CA ALA A 22 -4.94 12.18 -5.77
C ALA A 22 -3.56 12.71 -5.35
N LEU A 23 -2.53 12.47 -6.16
CA LEU A 23 -1.17 12.99 -5.93
C LEU A 23 -1.13 14.52 -6.03
N PHE A 24 -1.80 15.11 -7.02
CA PHE A 24 -1.90 16.56 -7.18
C PHE A 24 -2.55 17.20 -5.94
N VAL A 25 -3.71 16.69 -5.51
CA VAL A 25 -4.41 17.18 -4.32
C VAL A 25 -3.54 16.99 -3.06
N PHE A 26 -2.84 15.86 -2.94
CA PHE A 26 -1.89 15.61 -1.85
C PHE A 26 -0.72 16.61 -1.84
N MET A 27 -0.07 16.84 -2.99
CA MET A 27 1.00 17.84 -3.13
C MET A 27 0.50 19.24 -2.80
N PHE A 28 -0.72 19.58 -3.22
CA PHE A 28 -1.34 20.86 -2.90
C PHE A 28 -1.54 21.02 -1.40
N SER A 29 -1.99 19.98 -0.69
CA SER A 29 -2.08 19.99 0.79
C SER A 29 -0.72 20.26 1.46
N LEU A 30 0.38 19.68 0.94
CA LEU A 30 1.73 19.95 1.44
C LEU A 30 2.18 21.39 1.20
N VAL A 31 1.92 21.95 0.01
CA VAL A 31 2.25 23.35 -0.30
C VAL A 31 1.51 24.29 0.66
N VAL A 32 0.22 24.05 0.87
CA VAL A 32 -0.59 24.83 1.82
C VAL A 32 -0.05 24.70 3.25
N LEU A 33 0.40 23.51 3.66
CA LEU A 33 1.02 23.30 4.98
C LEU A 33 2.31 24.11 5.15
N VAL A 34 3.18 24.09 4.15
CA VAL A 34 4.43 24.88 4.18
C VAL A 34 4.11 26.38 4.23
N TRP A 35 3.09 26.81 3.50
CA TRP A 35 2.64 28.19 3.54
C TRP A 35 2.02 28.58 4.90
N ALA A 36 1.31 27.65 5.55
CA ALA A 36 0.80 27.82 6.91
C ALA A 36 1.94 28.07 7.91
N LEU A 37 3.00 27.27 7.82
CA LEU A 37 4.19 27.39 8.67
C LEU A 37 4.94 28.71 8.43
N LYS A 38 5.08 29.14 7.17
CA LYS A 38 5.79 30.39 6.84
C LYS A 38 5.07 31.64 7.33
N ASN A 39 3.74 31.67 7.24
CA ASN A 39 2.95 32.86 7.58
C ASN A 39 2.34 32.83 8.98
N ASN A 40 2.56 31.74 9.75
CA ASN A 40 1.93 31.51 11.03
C ASN A 40 0.40 31.69 11.02
N ASN A 41 -0.29 31.32 9.94
CA ASN A 41 -1.74 31.48 9.81
C ASN A 41 -2.49 30.14 10.05
N LEU A 42 -3.31 30.11 11.11
CA LEU A 42 -4.09 28.95 11.53
C LEU A 42 -5.10 28.44 10.47
N LEU A 43 -5.63 29.34 9.63
CA LEU A 43 -6.57 28.99 8.58
C LEU A 43 -5.94 28.03 7.55
N PHE A 44 -4.65 28.20 7.24
CA PHE A 44 -3.97 27.34 6.28
C PHE A 44 -3.70 25.93 6.84
N PHE A 45 -3.60 25.74 8.16
CA PHE A 45 -3.54 24.40 8.75
C PHE A 45 -4.87 23.66 8.58
N ALA A 46 -6.00 24.35 8.82
CA ALA A 46 -7.33 23.80 8.58
C ALA A 46 -7.52 23.44 7.09
N LEU A 47 -7.12 24.34 6.18
CA LEU A 47 -7.22 24.12 4.74
C LEU A 47 -6.34 22.94 4.29
N SER A 48 -5.10 22.84 4.79
CA SER A 48 -4.21 21.72 4.50
C SER A 48 -4.82 20.37 4.94
N GLY A 49 -5.39 20.32 6.15
CA GLY A 49 -6.08 19.13 6.67
C GLY A 49 -7.29 18.73 5.82
N LEU A 50 -8.11 19.70 5.42
CA LEU A 50 -9.24 19.49 4.51
C LEU A 50 -8.78 18.90 3.17
N ILE A 51 -7.77 19.52 2.54
CA ILE A 51 -7.25 19.05 1.25
C ILE A 51 -6.65 17.64 1.35
N LEU A 52 -5.93 17.31 2.43
CA LEU A 52 -5.44 15.96 2.65
C LEU A 52 -6.59 14.95 2.84
N GLY A 53 -7.65 15.37 3.54
CA GLY A 53 -8.87 14.57 3.67
C GLY A 53 -9.48 14.25 2.31
N MET A 54 -9.56 15.25 1.42
CA MET A 54 -10.03 15.04 0.04
C MET A 54 -9.13 14.09 -0.73
N ALA A 55 -7.80 14.25 -0.67
CA ALA A 55 -6.85 13.33 -1.29
C ALA A 55 -7.05 11.89 -0.78
N THR A 56 -7.34 11.73 0.52
CA THR A 56 -7.58 10.43 1.15
C THR A 56 -8.89 9.79 0.69
N LEU A 57 -9.94 10.59 0.43
CA LEU A 57 -11.19 10.10 -0.17
C LEU A 57 -10.98 9.61 -1.61
N VAL A 58 -10.10 10.28 -2.38
CA VAL A 58 -9.73 9.83 -3.73
C VAL A 58 -8.89 8.56 -3.66
N LYS A 59 -7.91 8.50 -2.76
CA LYS A 59 -7.02 7.35 -2.58
C LYS A 59 -6.74 7.08 -1.09
N PRO A 60 -7.27 5.98 -0.51
CA PRO A 60 -7.14 5.67 0.91
C PRO A 60 -5.71 5.54 1.45
N ILE A 61 -4.70 5.34 0.58
CA ILE A 61 -3.29 5.27 1.01
C ILE A 61 -2.83 6.54 1.73
N PHE A 62 -3.44 7.70 1.44
CA PHE A 62 -3.09 8.96 2.08
C PHE A 62 -3.56 9.06 3.54
N GLN A 63 -4.36 8.13 4.05
CA GLN A 63 -4.80 8.11 5.45
C GLN A 63 -3.65 8.00 6.46
N PHE A 64 -2.46 7.56 6.02
CA PHE A 64 -1.25 7.44 6.86
C PHE A 64 -0.41 8.72 6.90
N PHE A 65 -0.62 9.65 5.96
CA PHE A 65 0.14 10.90 5.87
C PHE A 65 -0.17 11.98 6.93
N PRO A 66 -1.34 12.02 7.60
CA PRO A 66 -1.56 12.97 8.69
C PRO A 66 -0.49 12.89 9.78
N VAL A 67 0.03 11.68 10.06
CA VAL A 67 1.12 11.49 11.04
C VAL A 67 2.39 12.22 10.59
N VAL A 68 2.77 12.07 9.33
CA VAL A 68 3.94 12.75 8.74
C VAL A 68 3.73 14.27 8.78
N MET A 69 2.54 14.76 8.42
CA MET A 69 2.24 16.19 8.48
C MET A 69 2.27 16.74 9.91
N ILE A 70 1.76 16.00 10.90
CA ILE A 70 1.84 16.39 12.32
C ILE A 70 3.30 16.49 12.78
N ILE A 71 4.16 15.54 12.38
CA ILE A 71 5.60 15.62 12.67
C ILE A 71 6.20 16.90 12.05
N ILE A 72 5.87 17.22 10.81
CA ILE A 72 6.31 18.46 10.14
C ILE A 72 5.83 19.70 10.91
N ILE A 73 4.58 19.72 11.40
CA ILE A 73 4.05 20.83 12.21
C ILE A 73 4.83 20.97 13.53
N ILE A 74 5.07 19.86 14.22
CA ILE A 74 5.79 19.82 15.50
C ILE A 74 7.22 20.33 15.34
N SER A 75 7.91 19.90 14.28
CA SER A 75 9.29 20.30 13.97
C SER A 75 9.38 21.72 13.40
N GLY A 76 8.38 22.17 12.64
CA GLY A 76 8.36 23.49 12.02
C GLY A 76 8.10 24.64 13.00
N ILE A 77 7.36 24.38 14.09
CA ILE A 77 7.08 25.38 15.12
C ILE A 77 8.03 25.13 16.30
N LYS A 78 9.00 26.01 16.55
CA LYS A 78 10.07 25.77 17.55
C LYS A 78 9.54 25.57 18.97
N ASN A 79 8.67 26.45 19.45
CA ASN A 79 8.21 26.44 20.84
C ASN A 79 6.94 25.61 21.01
N ILE A 80 6.86 24.83 22.10
CA ILE A 80 5.62 24.18 22.52
C ILE A 80 4.74 25.27 23.14
N ASN A 81 3.80 25.80 22.36
CA ASN A 81 2.89 26.85 22.79
C ASN A 81 1.44 26.54 22.35
N ILE A 82 0.50 27.35 22.82
CA ILE A 82 -0.93 27.23 22.47
C ILE A 82 -1.16 27.29 20.95
N TYR A 83 -0.30 28.01 20.22
CA TYR A 83 -0.37 28.10 18.78
C TYR A 83 -0.08 26.75 18.10
N LYS A 84 0.99 26.04 18.51
CA LYS A 84 1.31 24.69 18.02
C LYS A 84 0.14 23.72 18.26
N PHE A 85 -0.45 23.77 19.45
CA PHE A 85 -1.59 22.93 19.79
C PHE A 85 -2.82 23.24 18.90
N LYS A 86 -3.10 24.53 18.68
CA LYS A 86 -4.19 24.97 17.78
C LYS A 86 -3.95 24.53 16.34
N ALA A 87 -2.72 24.63 15.84
CA ALA A 87 -2.36 24.20 14.48
C ALA A 87 -2.60 22.69 14.28
N ILE A 88 -2.12 21.84 15.20
CA ILE A 88 -2.33 20.39 15.16
C ILE A 88 -3.82 20.04 15.25
N THR A 89 -4.54 20.67 16.18
CA THR A 89 -5.98 20.44 16.38
C THR A 89 -6.78 20.83 15.14
N LEU A 90 -6.51 22.00 14.54
CA LEU A 90 -7.22 22.44 13.33
C LEU A 90 -6.92 21.54 12.13
N PHE A 91 -5.65 21.21 11.90
CA PHE A 91 -5.27 20.28 10.84
C PHE A 91 -5.98 18.93 10.98
N THR A 92 -5.89 18.32 12.16
CA THR A 92 -6.47 17.00 12.43
C THR A 92 -7.99 17.03 12.39
N GLY A 93 -8.61 18.06 12.97
CA GLY A 93 -10.05 18.23 12.99
C GLY A 93 -10.64 18.34 11.58
N PHE A 94 -10.06 19.17 10.72
CA PHE A 94 -10.56 19.33 9.34
C PHE A 94 -10.26 18.11 8.44
N PHE A 95 -9.14 17.43 8.67
CA PHE A 95 -8.87 16.14 8.05
C PHE A 95 -9.97 15.11 8.37
N LEU A 96 -10.27 14.92 9.66
CA LEU A 96 -11.31 13.98 10.11
C LEU A 96 -12.71 14.40 9.65
N LEU A 97 -13.01 15.70 9.70
CA LEU A 97 -14.28 16.26 9.23
C LEU A 97 -14.54 15.91 7.76
N THR A 98 -13.50 15.96 6.93
CA THR A 98 -13.60 15.63 5.50
C THR A 98 -13.91 14.14 5.29
N LEU A 99 -13.36 13.26 6.12
CA LEU A 99 -13.62 11.82 6.03
C LEU A 99 -14.99 11.42 6.58
N LEU A 100 -15.51 12.19 7.53
CA LEU A 100 -16.67 11.83 8.35
C LEU A 100 -17.93 11.47 7.52
N PRO A 101 -18.36 12.23 6.49
CA PRO A 101 -19.57 11.91 5.74
C PRO A 101 -19.51 10.53 5.08
N TRP A 102 -18.36 10.19 4.49
CA TRP A 102 -18.16 8.90 3.85
C TRP A 102 -18.09 7.76 4.86
N GLN A 103 -17.39 7.97 5.99
CA GLN A 103 -17.33 6.99 7.07
C GLN A 103 -18.72 6.72 7.68
N LEU A 104 -19.54 7.75 7.87
CA LEU A 104 -20.93 7.62 8.34
C LEU A 104 -21.80 6.87 7.33
N ARG A 105 -21.65 7.15 6.03
CA ARG A 105 -22.30 6.37 4.97
C ARG A 105 -21.88 4.90 5.03
N ASN A 106 -20.59 4.62 5.18
CA ASN A 106 -20.08 3.25 5.28
C ASN A 106 -20.58 2.54 6.54
N LEU A 107 -20.76 3.26 7.64
CA LEU A 107 -21.35 2.71 8.86
C LEU A 107 -22.82 2.35 8.65
N ARG A 108 -23.61 3.23 8.00
CA ARG A 108 -25.05 2.98 7.74
C ARG A 108 -25.30 1.89 6.70
N VAL A 109 -24.56 1.90 5.60
CA VAL A 109 -24.77 0.97 4.47
C VAL A 109 -24.00 -0.34 4.67
N GLY A 110 -22.74 -0.23 5.08
CA GLY A 110 -21.82 -1.37 5.18
C GLY A 110 -21.67 -1.92 6.59
N GLY A 111 -22.11 -1.20 7.63
CA GLY A 111 -21.97 -1.57 9.04
C GLY A 111 -20.61 -1.26 9.66
N HIS A 112 -19.71 -0.53 8.96
CA HIS A 112 -18.32 -0.33 9.40
C HIS A 112 -17.82 1.09 9.14
N PHE A 113 -17.01 1.57 10.08
CA PHE A 113 -16.34 2.85 10.01
C PHE A 113 -14.92 2.65 9.51
N CYS A 114 -14.76 2.35 8.22
CA CYS A 114 -13.44 2.19 7.60
C CYS A 114 -13.41 2.73 6.16
N LEU A 115 -12.22 3.13 5.71
CA LEU A 115 -11.94 3.32 4.29
C LEU A 115 -11.64 1.95 3.66
N SER A 116 -12.19 1.71 2.47
CA SER A 116 -11.92 0.47 1.72
C SER A 116 -10.46 0.47 1.29
N THR A 117 -9.61 -0.21 2.05
CA THR A 117 -8.22 -0.44 1.69
C THR A 117 -8.10 -1.84 1.11
N ILE A 118 -7.29 -2.00 0.06
CA ILE A 118 -6.98 -3.29 -0.58
C ILE A 118 -6.47 -4.34 0.45
N SER A 119 -6.01 -3.85 1.61
CA SER A 119 -5.52 -4.60 2.77
C SER A 119 -6.46 -5.71 3.27
N SER A 120 -7.78 -5.66 3.08
CA SER A 120 -8.65 -6.74 3.59
C SER A 120 -8.57 -8.05 2.76
N SER A 121 -8.18 -7.97 1.49
CA SER A 121 -8.11 -9.13 0.57
C SER A 121 -6.72 -9.75 0.46
N HIS A 122 -5.68 -8.96 0.73
CA HIS A 122 -4.28 -9.37 0.56
C HIS A 122 -3.85 -10.48 1.54
N PRO A 123 -4.14 -10.38 2.85
CA PRO A 123 -3.76 -11.37 3.85
C PRO A 123 -4.33 -12.76 3.52
N TYR A 124 -5.56 -12.81 2.99
CA TYR A 124 -6.21 -14.04 2.55
C TYR A 124 -5.49 -14.70 1.37
N ARG A 125 -5.14 -13.93 0.33
CA ARG A 125 -4.38 -14.43 -0.82
C ARG A 125 -3.00 -14.93 -0.43
N THR A 126 -2.38 -14.29 0.56
CA THR A 126 -1.08 -14.71 1.09
C THR A 126 -1.14 -16.09 1.74
N ILE A 127 -2.21 -16.38 2.50
CA ILE A 127 -2.40 -17.70 3.10
C ILE A 127 -2.58 -18.78 2.03
N ILE A 128 -3.40 -18.51 1.00
CA ILE A 128 -3.59 -19.47 -0.10
C ILE A 128 -2.25 -19.80 -0.76
N ARG A 129 -1.48 -18.77 -1.13
CA ARG A 129 -0.16 -18.96 -1.76
C ARG A 129 0.80 -19.74 -0.89
N TYR A 130 0.76 -19.52 0.42
CA TYR A 130 1.53 -20.30 1.37
C TYR A 130 1.12 -21.77 1.37
N GLU A 131 -0.18 -22.04 1.54
CA GLU A 131 -0.68 -23.41 1.67
C GLU A 131 -0.46 -24.20 0.39
N VAL A 132 -0.53 -23.56 -0.78
CA VAL A 132 -0.10 -24.13 -2.07
C VAL A 132 1.38 -24.54 -2.01
N SER A 133 2.26 -23.62 -1.58
CA SER A 133 3.70 -23.90 -1.49
C SER A 133 4.05 -24.99 -0.47
N ARG A 134 3.25 -25.14 0.60
CA ARG A 134 3.49 -26.10 1.68
C ARG A 134 2.95 -27.49 1.35
N THR A 135 1.76 -27.56 0.75
CA THR A 135 1.03 -28.81 0.55
C THR A 135 1.18 -29.37 -0.86
N GLY A 136 1.69 -28.58 -1.82
CA GLY A 136 1.75 -28.94 -3.23
C GLY A 136 0.39 -29.00 -3.93
N LYS A 137 -0.72 -28.73 -3.20
CA LYS A 137 -2.07 -28.67 -3.76
C LYS A 137 -2.23 -27.50 -4.73
N SER A 138 -3.18 -27.62 -5.64
CA SER A 138 -3.50 -26.54 -6.57
C SER A 138 -4.04 -25.31 -5.84
N PHE A 139 -3.87 -24.13 -6.44
CA PHE A 139 -4.40 -22.87 -5.90
C PHE A 139 -5.91 -22.94 -5.65
N LYS A 140 -6.65 -23.61 -6.55
CA LYS A 140 -8.09 -23.77 -6.45
C LYS A 140 -8.48 -24.61 -5.24
N GLU A 141 -7.88 -25.78 -5.05
CA GLU A 141 -8.19 -26.66 -3.91
C GLU A 141 -7.94 -25.99 -2.57
N VAL A 142 -6.83 -25.26 -2.45
CA VAL A 142 -6.50 -24.51 -1.22
C VAL A 142 -7.48 -23.35 -1.00
N SER A 143 -7.79 -22.60 -2.07
CA SER A 143 -8.75 -21.49 -2.01
C SER A 143 -10.14 -21.98 -1.60
N ASP A 144 -10.63 -23.07 -2.18
CA ASP A 144 -11.93 -23.66 -1.90
C ASP A 144 -11.98 -24.22 -0.47
N GLY A 145 -10.92 -24.87 -0.01
CA GLY A 145 -10.81 -25.38 1.36
C GLY A 145 -10.87 -24.27 2.40
N ILE A 146 -10.11 -23.18 2.22
CA ILE A 146 -10.16 -22.03 3.13
C ILE A 146 -11.51 -21.29 3.00
N GLY A 147 -12.06 -21.21 1.79
CA GLY A 147 -13.39 -20.66 1.53
C GLY A 147 -14.48 -21.39 2.31
N ALA A 148 -14.45 -22.73 2.33
CA ALA A 148 -15.37 -23.56 3.11
C ALA A 148 -15.26 -23.28 4.62
N ILE A 149 -14.04 -23.15 5.16
CA ILE A 149 -13.82 -22.81 6.58
C ILE A 149 -14.39 -21.42 6.91
N ILE A 150 -14.23 -20.45 6.01
CA ILE A 150 -14.80 -19.11 6.18
C ILE A 150 -16.32 -19.18 6.19
N LYS A 151 -16.91 -19.88 5.21
CA LYS A 151 -18.36 -20.04 5.07
C LYS A 151 -18.96 -20.71 6.30
N GLU A 152 -18.39 -21.83 6.76
CA GLU A 152 -18.83 -22.52 7.97
C GLU A 152 -18.80 -21.59 9.21
N LYS A 153 -17.74 -20.80 9.37
CA LYS A 153 -17.64 -19.82 10.48
C LYS A 153 -18.61 -18.65 10.34
N MET A 154 -19.01 -18.30 9.12
CA MET A 154 -20.03 -17.28 8.86
C MET A 154 -21.43 -17.81 9.15
N ASP A 155 -21.74 -19.03 8.70
CA ASP A 155 -23.01 -19.72 8.93
C ASP A 155 -23.26 -19.94 10.42
N LYS A 156 -22.24 -20.42 11.17
CA LYS A 156 -22.31 -20.56 12.64
C LYS A 156 -22.59 -19.25 13.39
N LYS A 157 -22.35 -18.10 12.75
CA LYS A 157 -22.61 -16.78 13.32
C LYS A 157 -23.84 -16.10 12.73
N GLY A 158 -24.62 -16.80 11.90
CA GLY A 158 -25.78 -16.24 11.20
C GLY A 158 -25.43 -15.07 10.27
N ILE A 159 -24.21 -15.05 9.73
CA ILE A 159 -23.76 -13.99 8.83
C ILE A 159 -24.08 -14.42 7.39
N VAL A 160 -25.07 -13.77 6.79
CA VAL A 160 -25.45 -14.00 5.39
C VAL A 160 -24.33 -13.56 4.45
N ASP A 161 -24.02 -14.41 3.47
CA ASP A 161 -23.10 -14.12 2.38
C ASP A 161 -23.62 -12.90 1.58
N GLY A 162 -22.81 -11.85 1.49
CA GLY A 162 -23.21 -10.56 0.90
C GLY A 162 -22.97 -9.34 1.80
N CYS A 163 -22.57 -9.55 3.06
CA CYS A 163 -22.06 -8.48 3.93
C CYS A 163 -20.51 -8.56 3.99
N PRO A 164 -19.77 -7.82 3.12
CA PRO A 164 -18.31 -7.96 2.96
C PRO A 164 -17.55 -7.75 4.27
N SER A 165 -18.16 -6.97 5.14
CA SER A 165 -17.58 -6.37 6.32
C SER A 165 -17.74 -7.26 7.57
N LYS A 166 -18.84 -8.00 7.70
CA LYS A 166 -18.99 -9.05 8.74
C LYS A 166 -18.10 -10.27 8.43
N GLY A 167 -17.96 -10.61 7.14
CA GLY A 167 -16.99 -11.62 6.68
C GLY A 167 -15.53 -11.20 6.92
N GLU A 168 -15.22 -9.90 6.86
CA GLU A 168 -13.87 -9.39 7.09
C GLU A 168 -13.33 -9.70 8.49
N LYS A 169 -14.15 -9.56 9.55
CA LYS A 169 -13.72 -9.89 10.92
C LYS A 169 -13.31 -11.37 11.04
N ILE A 170 -14.03 -12.26 10.38
CA ILE A 170 -13.73 -13.70 10.37
C ILE A 170 -12.46 -13.97 9.57
N ARG A 171 -12.32 -13.37 8.38
CA ARG A 171 -11.11 -13.50 7.55
C ARG A 171 -9.87 -12.97 8.26
N LYS A 172 -9.96 -11.81 8.93
CA LYS A 172 -8.89 -11.25 9.76
C LYS A 172 -8.54 -12.20 10.91
N LYS A 173 -9.53 -12.75 11.61
CA LYS A 173 -9.28 -13.72 12.69
C LYS A 173 -8.56 -14.96 12.18
N ILE A 174 -9.04 -15.57 11.11
CA ILE A 174 -8.38 -16.71 10.45
C ILE A 174 -6.96 -16.34 10.04
N PHE A 175 -6.76 -15.14 9.50
CA PHE A 175 -5.44 -14.66 9.14
C PHE A 175 -4.51 -14.53 10.35
N PHE A 176 -4.95 -13.94 11.44
CA PHE A 176 -4.14 -13.82 12.65
C PHE A 176 -3.86 -15.16 13.31
N ASP A 177 -4.83 -16.08 13.34
CA ASP A 177 -4.63 -17.43 13.85
C ASP A 177 -3.56 -18.17 13.02
N PHE A 178 -3.62 -18.01 11.69
CA PHE A 178 -2.63 -18.53 10.77
C PHE A 178 -1.25 -17.88 10.95
N PHE A 179 -1.21 -16.54 11.00
CA PHE A 179 0.02 -15.77 11.17
C PHE A 179 0.71 -16.16 12.46
N LYS A 180 0.00 -16.23 13.59
CA LYS A 180 0.58 -16.65 14.88
C LYS A 180 1.21 -18.04 14.81
N LYS A 181 0.56 -18.98 14.11
CA LYS A 181 1.05 -20.35 13.96
C LYS A 181 2.29 -20.45 13.06
N TYR A 182 2.41 -19.57 12.07
CA TYR A 182 3.41 -19.69 10.99
C TYR A 182 4.26 -18.43 10.79
N TRP A 183 4.37 -17.54 11.79
CA TRP A 183 4.99 -16.22 11.65
C TRP A 183 6.45 -16.25 11.15
N PRO A 184 7.34 -17.18 11.57
CA PRO A 184 8.72 -17.17 11.09
C PRO A 184 8.79 -17.52 9.60
N VAL A 185 7.95 -18.46 9.17
CA VAL A 185 7.90 -18.89 7.77
C VAL A 185 7.26 -17.81 6.90
N TYR A 186 6.19 -17.17 7.39
CA TYR A 186 5.55 -16.02 6.75
C TYR A 186 6.55 -14.90 6.48
N ILE A 187 7.34 -14.52 7.48
CA ILE A 187 8.40 -13.51 7.34
C ILE A 187 9.43 -13.97 6.29
N SER A 188 9.88 -15.22 6.35
CA SER A 188 10.86 -15.72 5.38
C SER A 188 10.35 -15.66 3.94
N ILE A 189 9.06 -15.95 3.71
CA ILE A 189 8.44 -15.90 2.38
C ILE A 189 8.31 -14.46 1.89
N HIS A 190 7.97 -13.51 2.76
CA HIS A 190 7.89 -12.10 2.37
C HIS A 190 9.28 -11.53 2.10
N ILE A 191 10.27 -11.82 2.93
CA ILE A 191 11.66 -11.41 2.69
C ILE A 191 12.16 -12.04 1.38
N LYS A 192 12.00 -13.35 1.18
CA LYS A 192 12.36 -14.03 -0.08
C LYS A 192 11.59 -13.48 -1.27
N GLY A 193 10.32 -13.12 -1.09
CA GLY A 193 9.45 -12.55 -2.12
C GLY A 193 9.87 -11.14 -2.51
N MET A 194 10.19 -10.29 -1.53
CA MET A 194 10.77 -8.97 -1.74
C MET A 194 12.11 -9.08 -2.46
N CYS A 195 13.04 -9.89 -1.92
CA CYS A 195 14.32 -10.17 -2.58
C CYS A 195 14.10 -10.70 -4.00
N ARG A 196 13.17 -11.64 -4.24
CA ARG A 196 12.84 -12.11 -5.59
C ARG A 196 12.29 -10.99 -6.45
N LEU A 197 11.36 -10.17 -5.98
CA LEU A 197 10.79 -9.06 -6.77
C LEU A 197 11.90 -8.09 -7.24
N PHE A 198 12.89 -7.85 -6.40
CA PHE A 198 14.07 -7.04 -6.75
C PHE A 198 15.11 -7.78 -7.61
N LEU A 199 15.25 -9.10 -7.45
CA LEU A 199 16.23 -9.95 -8.15
C LEU A 199 15.68 -10.63 -9.43
N THR A 200 14.37 -10.62 -9.65
CA THR A 200 13.68 -11.15 -10.83
C THR A 200 13.11 -10.01 -11.68
N ASN A 201 12.55 -10.38 -12.82
CA ASN A 201 12.01 -9.52 -13.87
C ASN A 201 10.88 -8.55 -13.44
N GLY A 202 10.61 -8.31 -12.15
CA GLY A 202 9.81 -7.15 -11.74
C GLY A 202 10.41 -5.85 -12.28
N SER A 203 11.75 -5.81 -12.34
CA SER A 203 12.52 -4.74 -12.99
C SER A 203 12.48 -4.79 -14.53
N TYR A 204 12.23 -5.94 -15.17
CA TYR A 204 12.12 -6.08 -16.63
C TYR A 204 10.98 -5.24 -17.22
N MET A 205 9.86 -5.13 -16.50
CA MET A 205 8.75 -4.25 -16.92
C MET A 205 9.19 -2.78 -16.94
N PHE A 206 9.98 -2.36 -15.94
CA PHE A 206 10.59 -1.03 -15.88
C PHE A 206 11.71 -0.85 -16.94
N TYR A 207 12.53 -1.86 -17.22
CA TYR A 207 13.58 -1.80 -18.25
C TYR A 207 13.02 -1.79 -19.67
N LYS A 208 11.95 -2.52 -19.93
CA LYS A 208 11.22 -2.49 -21.20
C LYS A 208 10.57 -1.11 -21.43
N MET A 209 10.11 -0.45 -20.37
CA MET A 209 9.65 0.95 -20.42
C MET A 209 10.80 1.95 -20.66
N LEU A 210 12.00 1.71 -20.14
CA LEU A 210 13.17 2.61 -20.29
C LEU A 210 13.95 2.43 -21.60
N GLY A 211 13.32 1.96 -22.67
CA GLY A 211 13.93 1.91 -24.00
C GLY A 211 14.61 0.60 -24.39
N GLY A 212 14.29 -0.52 -23.72
CA GLY A 212 14.56 -1.85 -24.27
C GLY A 212 16.03 -2.28 -24.26
N ILE A 213 16.78 -1.95 -23.21
CA ILE A 213 18.11 -2.56 -22.99
C ILE A 213 17.94 -4.09 -22.96
N PRO A 214 18.63 -4.83 -23.85
CA PRO A 214 18.46 -6.28 -23.94
C PRO A 214 18.95 -6.93 -22.65
N THR A 215 18.00 -7.34 -21.82
CA THR A 215 18.28 -8.14 -20.63
C THR A 215 17.93 -9.58 -20.95
N GLU A 216 18.88 -10.50 -20.69
CA GLU A 216 18.59 -11.93 -20.77
C GLU A 216 17.40 -12.26 -19.87
N ILE A 217 16.29 -12.66 -20.48
CA ILE A 217 15.12 -13.19 -19.78
C ILE A 217 15.59 -14.49 -19.11
N ILE A 218 15.79 -14.48 -17.79
CA ILE A 218 15.99 -15.73 -17.05
C ILE A 218 14.64 -16.46 -17.06
N PRO A 219 14.50 -17.58 -17.80
CA PRO A 219 13.21 -18.22 -17.94
C PRO A 219 12.74 -18.73 -16.58
N GLU A 220 11.49 -18.43 -16.26
CA GLU A 220 10.84 -18.76 -14.98
C GLU A 220 10.57 -20.26 -14.81
N LYS A 221 10.99 -21.10 -15.77
CA LYS A 221 10.55 -22.49 -15.89
C LYS A 221 11.15 -23.47 -14.88
N ASN A 222 12.12 -23.06 -14.04
CA ASN A 222 12.68 -23.90 -12.98
C ASN A 222 12.67 -23.15 -11.63
N THR A 223 11.50 -23.06 -11.00
CA THR A 223 11.24 -22.34 -9.73
C THR A 223 11.62 -23.11 -8.46
N VAL A 224 12.44 -24.15 -8.54
CA VAL A 224 12.86 -24.96 -7.36
C VAL A 224 14.34 -24.80 -7.02
N ASP A 225 15.16 -24.11 -7.83
CA ASP A 225 16.57 -23.91 -7.47
C ASP A 225 16.72 -22.78 -6.43
N ILE A 226 17.03 -23.20 -5.19
CA ILE A 226 17.03 -22.42 -3.94
C ILE A 226 18.31 -21.58 -3.77
N ASN A 227 19.26 -21.63 -4.70
CA ASN A 227 20.56 -20.99 -4.48
C ASN A 227 20.56 -19.46 -4.72
N TYR A 228 20.01 -18.71 -3.75
CA TYR A 228 19.93 -17.25 -3.75
C TYR A 228 21.30 -16.58 -3.93
N ILE A 229 22.36 -17.19 -3.41
CA ILE A 229 23.74 -16.68 -3.52
C ILE A 229 24.21 -16.74 -4.99
N HIS A 230 23.88 -17.82 -5.70
CA HIS A 230 24.20 -17.95 -7.12
C HIS A 230 23.44 -16.90 -7.97
N ARG A 231 22.15 -16.70 -7.69
CA ARG A 231 21.35 -15.65 -8.37
C ARG A 231 21.86 -14.24 -8.05
N PHE A 232 22.22 -13.96 -6.81
CA PHE A 232 22.75 -12.66 -6.38
C PHE A 232 24.12 -12.38 -7.02
N LYS A 233 25.01 -13.37 -7.05
CA LYS A 233 26.28 -13.27 -7.79
C LYS A 233 26.05 -13.02 -9.28
N LYS A 234 25.13 -13.76 -9.91
CA LYS A 234 24.75 -13.56 -11.33
C LYS A 234 24.10 -12.18 -11.56
N TYR A 235 23.34 -11.68 -10.60
CA TYR A 235 22.72 -10.35 -10.64
C TYR A 235 23.80 -9.25 -10.60
N ILE A 236 24.72 -9.28 -9.64
CA ILE A 236 25.82 -8.29 -9.54
C ILE A 236 26.76 -8.37 -10.75
N THR A 237 27.04 -9.56 -11.27
CA THR A 237 27.99 -9.72 -12.39
C THR A 237 27.40 -9.39 -13.76
N LYS A 238 26.07 -9.45 -13.93
CA LYS A 238 25.40 -9.14 -15.21
C LYS A 238 24.70 -7.78 -15.25
N LYS A 239 24.51 -7.10 -14.12
CA LYS A 239 23.82 -5.82 -14.04
C LYS A 239 24.79 -4.65 -14.00
N THR A 240 24.44 -3.55 -14.65
CA THR A 240 25.19 -2.30 -14.66
C THR A 240 25.14 -1.63 -13.28
N MET A 241 26.15 -0.82 -12.95
CA MET A 241 26.24 -0.10 -11.66
C MET A 241 25.00 0.75 -11.34
N LEU A 242 24.35 1.30 -12.37
CA LEU A 242 23.11 2.06 -12.23
C LEU A 242 21.96 1.20 -11.68
N GLU A 243 21.86 -0.06 -12.13
CA GLU A 243 20.84 -1.01 -11.69
C GLU A 243 21.08 -1.45 -10.24
N ILE A 244 22.35 -1.56 -9.84
CA ILE A 244 22.74 -1.86 -8.45
C ILE A 244 22.42 -0.68 -7.52
N ILE A 245 22.63 0.56 -7.97
CA ILE A 245 22.30 1.77 -7.19
C ILE A 245 20.79 1.93 -7.03
N LEU A 246 20.01 1.71 -8.09
CA LEU A 246 18.55 1.72 -8.01
C LEU A 246 18.03 0.61 -7.07
N PHE A 247 18.63 -0.58 -7.10
CA PHE A 247 18.35 -1.66 -6.16
C PHE A 247 18.53 -1.20 -4.70
N LEU A 248 19.66 -0.56 -4.39
CA LEU A 248 19.95 -0.08 -3.03
C LEU A 248 18.95 1.01 -2.58
N LEU A 249 18.63 1.97 -3.45
CA LEU A 249 17.71 3.07 -3.13
C LEU A 249 16.27 2.60 -2.87
N PHE A 250 15.75 1.65 -3.66
CA PHE A 250 14.39 1.12 -3.43
C PHE A 250 14.31 0.12 -2.29
N SER A 251 15.39 -0.61 -1.99
CA SER A 251 15.44 -1.54 -0.86
C SER A 251 15.46 -0.86 0.52
N ALA A 252 15.89 0.41 0.60
CA ALA A 252 15.89 1.20 1.82
C ALA A 252 14.56 1.93 2.09
N ALA A 253 13.60 1.90 1.15
CA ALA A 253 12.39 2.70 1.17
C ALA A 253 11.08 1.91 1.40
N GLY A 254 11.16 0.60 1.69
CA GLY A 254 10.01 -0.28 1.97
C GLY A 254 10.19 -1.04 3.28
#